data_AF-A0A357EBU8-F1
#
_entry.id   AF-A0A357EBU8-F1
#
_cell.length_a   1.000
_cell.length_b   1.000
_cell.length_c   1.000
_cell.angle_alpha   90.00
_cell.angle_beta   90.00
_cell.angle_gamma   90.00
#
_symmetry.space_group_name_H-M   'P 1'
#
loop_
_entity.id
_entity.type
_entity.pdbx_description
1 polymer ?
#
loop_
_entity_poly.entity_id
_entity_poly.type
_entity_poly.pdbx_seq_one_letter_code
_entity_poly.pdbx_strand_id
1 'polypeptide(L)'
;GLSDGTIAIFINEPEAMFGGHLGDAELKASGMPMPLANTAGFPIYAGGGNKDNPRLLMSRAGYEPWVPVTIADMLDWRERELKTKEEEYQASIQQNGNELTEAKIEEIYRDMKKINAGEAEKTRTQLLASLKTMRAKSARQSAKAAQWTMQQRNAFDMYRASFTPAQLAAPGTISNSLTPDKVIRVDDPAGKPLAKVDPAYAQRDPQHIHLIVVGLNPQPKTDPNYAWFKSSLEALDYAALAKLL
;
A
#
# COMPACT_ATOMS: atom_id res chain seq x y z
N GLY A 1 -4.32 -6.23 -19.46
CA GLY A 1 -2.95 -5.84 -19.85
C GLY A 1 -3.03 -5.31 -21.26
N LEU A 2 -2.50 -4.11 -21.50
CA LEU A 2 -2.38 -3.57 -22.86
C LEU A 2 -1.25 -4.32 -23.57
N SER A 3 -1.47 -4.72 -24.82
CA SER A 3 -0.48 -5.40 -25.65
C SER A 3 0.69 -4.48 -25.98
N ASP A 4 1.81 -5.09 -26.37
CA ASP A 4 2.99 -4.40 -26.88
C ASP A 4 2.59 -3.37 -27.96
N GLY A 5 3.02 -2.14 -27.75
CA GLY A 5 2.79 -1.03 -28.68
C GLY A 5 1.47 -0.27 -28.59
N THR A 6 0.84 -0.25 -27.42
CA THR A 6 -0.37 0.57 -27.19
C THR A 6 -0.04 1.92 -26.55
N ILE A 7 -0.65 2.99 -27.06
CA ILE A 7 -0.73 4.29 -26.38
C ILE A 7 -2.05 4.33 -25.61
N ALA A 8 -1.98 4.44 -24.28
CA ALA A 8 -3.16 4.63 -23.46
C ALA A 8 -3.34 6.13 -23.18
N ILE A 9 -4.48 6.68 -23.57
CA ILE A 9 -4.86 8.06 -23.22
C ILE A 9 -5.99 7.97 -22.21
N PHE A 10 -5.71 8.44 -21.00
CA PHE A 10 -6.69 8.58 -19.94
C PHE A 10 -7.11 10.04 -19.89
N ILE A 11 -8.41 10.33 -19.93
CA ILE A 11 -8.96 11.69 -19.89
C ILE A 11 -9.93 11.76 -18.72
N ASN A 12 -9.66 12.64 -17.75
CA ASN A 12 -10.47 12.78 -16.53
C ASN A 12 -10.75 11.42 -15.84
N GLU A 13 -9.79 10.49 -15.91
CA GLU A 13 -9.84 9.17 -15.26
C GLU A 13 -8.85 9.10 -14.10
N PRO A 14 -9.13 9.78 -12.99
CA PRO A 14 -8.14 9.97 -11.95
C PRO A 14 -7.71 8.66 -11.27
N GLU A 15 -8.59 7.66 -11.20
CA GLU A 15 -8.24 6.37 -10.58
C GLU A 15 -7.16 5.63 -11.38
N ALA A 16 -7.27 5.65 -12.71
CA ALA A 16 -6.26 5.09 -13.62
C ALA A 16 -4.94 5.88 -13.57
N MET A 17 -5.02 7.18 -13.26
CA MET A 17 -3.88 8.09 -13.21
C MET A 17 -3.11 8.03 -11.88
N PHE A 18 -3.83 7.92 -10.77
CA PHE A 18 -3.27 7.97 -9.42
C PHE A 18 -3.13 6.59 -8.76
N GLY A 19 -3.71 5.55 -9.35
CA GLY A 19 -3.60 4.17 -8.85
C GLY A 19 -4.45 3.90 -7.60
N GLY A 20 -5.55 4.64 -7.42
CA GLY A 20 -6.50 4.51 -6.32
C GLY A 20 -7.65 5.53 -6.40
N HIS A 21 -8.63 5.42 -5.51
CA HIS A 21 -9.80 6.31 -5.51
C HIS A 21 -9.42 7.74 -5.06
N LEU A 22 -9.83 8.76 -5.82
CA LEU A 22 -9.74 10.15 -5.37
C LEU A 22 -10.75 10.42 -4.25
N GLY A 23 -10.38 11.29 -3.32
CA GLY A 23 -11.19 11.60 -2.14
C GLY A 23 -10.91 10.70 -0.95
N ASP A 24 -10.18 9.59 -1.14
CA ASP A 24 -9.54 8.90 -0.03
C ASP A 24 -8.39 9.79 0.47
N ALA A 25 -8.51 10.30 1.71
CA ALA A 25 -7.39 10.90 2.45
C ALA A 25 -6.27 9.88 2.77
N GLU A 26 -6.33 8.72 2.12
CA GLU A 26 -5.66 7.47 2.41
C GLU A 26 -4.85 6.97 1.21
N LEU A 27 -4.82 7.71 0.08
CA LEU A 27 -3.94 7.37 -1.04
C LEU A 27 -2.50 7.24 -0.53
N LYS A 28 -2.05 5.98 -0.44
CA LYS A 28 -0.72 5.65 0.05
C LYS A 28 0.28 6.35 -0.84
N ALA A 29 1.22 7.06 -0.22
CA ALA A 29 2.30 7.65 -0.95
C ALA A 29 2.92 6.67 -1.94
N SER A 30 3.05 7.15 -3.17
CA SER A 30 3.86 6.49 -4.17
C SER A 30 5.24 7.14 -4.19
N GLY A 31 6.22 6.42 -4.73
CA GLY A 31 7.51 7.04 -4.98
C GLY A 31 7.32 8.30 -5.81
N MET A 32 7.98 9.40 -5.43
CA MET A 32 7.88 10.67 -6.15
C MET A 32 8.05 10.42 -7.67
N PRO A 33 7.14 10.93 -8.52
CA PRO A 33 7.29 10.86 -9.96
C PRO A 33 8.66 11.40 -10.36
N MET A 34 9.43 10.61 -11.11
CA MET A 34 10.74 11.05 -11.56
C MET A 34 10.56 11.79 -12.88
N PRO A 35 10.90 13.09 -12.96
CA PRO A 35 10.85 13.82 -14.22
C PRO A 35 11.84 13.21 -15.21
N LEU A 36 11.41 13.05 -16.45
CA LEU A 36 12.22 12.48 -17.53
C LEU A 36 12.55 13.55 -18.59
N ALA A 37 11.55 14.30 -19.02
CA ALA A 37 11.67 15.29 -20.09
C ALA A 37 10.44 16.22 -20.12
N ASN A 38 10.42 17.16 -21.06
CA ASN A 38 9.24 17.94 -21.44
C ASN A 38 9.00 17.77 -22.95
N THR A 39 7.74 17.67 -23.37
CA THR A 39 7.34 17.70 -24.79
C THR A 39 6.14 18.62 -24.97
N ALA A 40 6.16 19.47 -26.00
CA ALA A 40 5.09 20.42 -26.29
C ALA A 40 4.62 21.29 -25.10
N GLY A 41 5.51 21.60 -24.15
CA GLY A 41 5.19 22.37 -22.94
C GLY A 41 4.62 21.54 -21.79
N PHE A 42 4.49 20.23 -21.93
CA PHE A 42 3.95 19.31 -20.94
C PHE A 42 5.04 18.36 -20.40
N PRO A 43 5.04 18.08 -19.08
CA PRO A 43 6.05 17.23 -18.48
C PRO A 43 5.82 15.72 -18.69
N ILE A 44 6.93 14.99 -18.81
CA ILE A 44 6.98 13.52 -18.91
C ILE A 44 7.64 12.96 -17.64
N TYR A 45 7.00 11.97 -17.01
CA TYR A 45 7.47 11.32 -15.80
C TYR A 45 7.66 9.80 -15.95
N ALA A 46 8.47 9.21 -15.08
CA ALA A 46 8.56 7.76 -14.92
C ALA A 46 7.32 7.21 -14.17
N GLY A 47 6.45 6.50 -14.87
CA GLY A 47 5.30 5.82 -14.28
C GLY A 47 5.73 4.77 -13.25
N GLY A 48 5.21 4.87 -12.02
CA GLY A 48 5.60 3.98 -10.92
C GLY A 48 7.09 4.06 -10.53
N GLY A 49 7.80 5.10 -10.97
CA GLY A 49 9.24 5.23 -10.79
C GLY A 49 10.09 4.39 -11.75
N ASN A 50 9.48 3.74 -12.75
CA ASN A 50 10.20 3.02 -13.80
C ASN A 50 10.46 3.96 -15.00
N LYS A 51 11.72 4.26 -15.28
CA LYS A 51 12.12 5.12 -16.42
C LYS A 51 11.71 4.54 -17.77
N ASP A 52 11.52 3.23 -17.83
CA ASP A 52 11.10 2.51 -19.03
C ASP A 52 9.59 2.60 -19.28
N ASN A 53 8.82 3.24 -18.39
CA ASN A 53 7.38 3.48 -18.52
C ASN A 53 7.09 5.00 -18.46
N PRO A 54 7.46 5.78 -19.48
CA PRO A 54 7.22 7.23 -19.46
C PRO A 54 5.71 7.53 -19.52
N ARG A 55 5.29 8.59 -18.83
CA ARG A 55 3.91 9.10 -18.86
C ARG A 55 3.93 10.59 -19.13
N LEU A 56 3.27 11.01 -20.21
CA LEU A 56 2.99 12.43 -20.43
C LEU A 56 1.85 12.84 -19.52
N LEU A 57 2.00 13.99 -18.88
CA LEU A 57 0.97 14.59 -18.06
C LEU A 57 0.58 15.95 -18.64
N MET A 58 -0.68 16.09 -19.04
CA MET A 58 -1.23 17.37 -19.46
C MET A 58 -2.30 17.80 -18.46
N SER A 59 -2.10 18.94 -17.79
CA SER A 59 -3.05 19.47 -16.81
C SER A 59 -3.38 20.93 -17.11
N ARG A 60 -4.65 21.32 -16.92
CA ARG A 60 -5.08 22.73 -17.06
C ARG A 60 -4.32 23.65 -16.11
N ALA A 61 -3.95 23.13 -14.94
CA ALA A 61 -3.27 23.90 -13.92
C ALA A 61 -1.79 24.16 -14.27
N GLY A 62 -1.22 23.46 -15.25
CA GLY A 62 0.17 23.63 -15.68
C GLY A 62 1.21 23.14 -14.65
N TYR A 63 0.77 22.50 -13.57
CA TYR A 63 1.62 21.93 -12.53
C TYR A 63 1.21 20.49 -12.19
N GLU A 64 2.13 19.78 -11.53
CA GLU A 64 2.01 18.37 -11.13
C GLU A 64 0.83 18.15 -10.17
N PRO A 65 -0.01 17.11 -10.37
CA PRO A 65 -1.06 16.74 -9.43
C PRO A 65 -0.51 16.02 -8.19
N TRP A 66 0.79 16.08 -7.95
CA TRP A 66 1.44 15.47 -6.81
C TRP A 66 2.23 16.51 -6.02
N VAL A 67 2.18 16.37 -4.70
CA VAL A 67 2.97 17.20 -3.77
C VAL A 67 3.85 16.29 -2.90
N PRO A 68 5.04 16.75 -2.49
CA PRO A 68 5.86 16.02 -1.54
C PRO A 68 5.07 15.72 -0.27
N VAL A 69 5.25 14.52 0.25
CA VAL A 69 4.68 14.10 1.52
C VAL A 69 5.54 14.63 2.63
N THR A 70 4.93 15.15 3.69
CA THR A 70 5.66 15.61 4.87
C THR A 70 5.99 14.46 5.81
N ILE A 71 6.95 14.65 6.72
CA ILE A 71 7.20 13.69 7.81
C ILE A 71 5.92 13.42 8.61
N ALA A 72 5.12 14.46 8.89
CA ALA A 72 3.83 14.31 9.58
C ALA A 72 2.87 13.38 8.84
N ASP A 73 2.67 13.59 7.54
CA ASP A 73 1.79 12.74 6.72
C ASP A 73 2.24 11.27 6.74
N MET A 74 3.55 11.02 6.67
CA MET A 74 4.08 9.65 6.71
C MET A 74 3.83 8.98 8.05
N LEU A 75 4.01 9.71 9.16
CA LEU A 75 3.71 9.19 10.49
C LEU A 75 2.22 8.88 10.63
N ASP A 76 1.32 9.73 10.14
CA ASP A 76 -0.12 9.48 10.15
C ASP A 76 -0.52 8.21 9.38
N TRP A 77 0.12 7.94 8.23
CA TRP A 77 -0.10 6.68 7.51
C TRP A 77 0.41 5.47 8.28
N ARG A 78 1.60 5.56 8.88
CA ARG A 78 2.17 4.46 9.67
C ARG A 78 1.35 4.15 10.90
N GLU A 79 0.81 5.16 11.56
CA GLU A 79 -0.09 5.00 12.69
C GLU A 79 -1.35 4.23 12.30
N ARG A 80 -1.95 4.57 11.15
CA ARG A 80 -3.08 3.83 10.58
C ARG A 80 -2.71 2.37 10.27
N GLU A 81 -1.59 2.13 9.59
CA GLU A 81 -1.13 0.76 9.29
C GLU A 81 -0.92 -0.07 10.56
N LEU A 82 -0.36 0.53 11.63
CA LEU A 82 -0.19 -0.14 12.92
C LEU A 82 -1.54 -0.47 13.56
N LYS A 83 -2.49 0.47 13.52
CA LYS A 83 -3.84 0.28 14.06
C LYS A 83 -4.59 -0.82 13.31
N THR A 84 -4.56 -0.82 11.97
CA THR A 84 -5.18 -1.88 11.16
C THR A 84 -4.59 -3.24 11.47
N LYS A 85 -3.25 -3.35 11.59
CA LYS A 85 -2.60 -4.61 11.98
C LYS A 85 -3.00 -5.07 13.38
N GLU A 86 -3.16 -4.14 14.32
CA GLU A 86 -3.65 -4.45 15.65
C GLU A 86 -5.09 -4.98 15.61
N GLU A 87 -5.98 -4.33 14.85
CA GLU A 87 -7.36 -4.77 14.65
C GLU A 87 -7.46 -6.14 13.96
N GLU A 88 -6.73 -6.34 12.86
CA GLU A 88 -6.62 -7.64 12.16
C GLU A 88 -6.10 -8.73 13.11
N TYR A 89 -5.12 -8.40 13.94
CA TYR A 89 -4.58 -9.32 14.92
C TYR A 89 -5.61 -9.70 15.98
N GLN A 90 -6.33 -8.72 16.56
CA GLN A 90 -7.41 -8.98 17.50
C GLN A 90 -8.51 -9.86 16.89
N ALA A 91 -8.90 -9.57 15.64
CA ALA A 91 -9.84 -10.39 14.90
C ALA A 91 -9.30 -11.82 14.68
N SER A 92 -8.01 -11.98 14.38
CA SER A 92 -7.38 -13.29 14.18
C SER A 92 -7.32 -14.13 15.46
N ILE A 93 -7.13 -13.52 16.63
CA ILE A 93 -7.20 -14.23 17.92
C ILE A 93 -8.62 -14.76 18.14
N GLN A 94 -9.65 -13.97 17.81
CA GLN A 94 -11.04 -14.36 17.95
C GLN A 94 -11.44 -15.47 16.98
N GLN A 95 -10.90 -15.46 15.75
CA GLN A 95 -11.23 -16.45 14.69
C GLN A 95 -10.41 -17.75 14.77
N ASN A 96 -9.15 -17.71 15.20
CA ASN A 96 -8.31 -18.91 15.34
C ASN A 96 -8.66 -19.78 16.57
N GLY A 97 -9.70 -19.39 17.31
CA GLY A 97 -10.32 -20.26 18.30
C GLY A 97 -11.31 -21.23 17.66
N ASN A 98 -10.88 -22.50 17.51
CA ASN A 98 -11.72 -23.72 17.52
C ASN A 98 -11.92 -24.49 16.20
N GLU A 99 -10.94 -25.32 15.82
CA GLU A 99 -11.26 -26.55 15.08
C GLU A 99 -11.62 -27.73 16.02
N LEU A 100 -10.99 -27.82 17.20
CA LEU A 100 -11.24 -28.83 18.23
C LEU A 100 -11.86 -28.17 19.49
N THR A 101 -13.09 -28.53 19.83
CA THR A 101 -13.81 -28.06 21.04
C THR A 101 -14.10 -29.23 21.97
N GLU A 102 -14.37 -28.95 23.26
CA GLU A 102 -14.84 -29.99 24.19
C GLU A 102 -16.10 -30.68 23.66
N ALA A 103 -17.03 -29.94 23.06
CA ALA A 103 -18.24 -30.50 22.46
C ALA A 103 -17.93 -31.51 21.33
N LYS A 104 -16.99 -31.19 20.42
CA LYS A 104 -16.54 -32.11 19.35
C LYS A 104 -15.83 -33.33 19.92
N ILE A 105 -15.03 -33.17 20.98
CA ILE A 105 -14.37 -34.30 21.63
C ILE A 105 -15.40 -35.25 22.26
N GLU A 106 -16.44 -34.71 22.90
CA GLU A 106 -17.54 -35.51 23.46
C GLU A 106 -18.40 -36.19 22.41
N GLU A 107 -18.52 -35.61 21.21
CA GLU A 107 -19.18 -36.23 20.06
C GLU A 107 -18.37 -37.43 19.55
N ILE A 108 -17.07 -37.24 19.28
CA ILE A 108 -16.14 -38.31 18.87
C ILE A 108 -16.15 -39.44 19.89
N TYR A 109 -16.11 -39.11 21.19
CA TYR A 109 -16.18 -40.10 22.27
C TYR A 109 -17.46 -40.93 22.22
N ARG A 110 -18.62 -40.30 22.05
CA ARG A 110 -19.92 -40.99 22.02
C ARG A 110 -20.02 -41.96 20.86
N ASP A 111 -19.48 -41.62 19.70
CA ASP A 111 -19.50 -42.50 18.54
C ASP A 111 -18.50 -43.65 18.66
N MET A 112 -17.29 -43.39 19.13
CA MET A 112 -16.29 -44.44 19.37
C MET A 112 -16.74 -45.42 20.46
N LYS A 113 -17.40 -44.94 21.52
CA LYS A 113 -17.85 -45.77 22.64
C LYS A 113 -18.84 -46.86 22.23
N LYS A 114 -19.63 -46.62 21.17
CA LYS A 114 -20.55 -47.62 20.59
C LYS A 114 -19.83 -48.80 19.95
N ILE A 115 -18.58 -48.60 19.53
CA ILE A 115 -17.76 -49.60 18.82
C ILE A 115 -16.74 -50.23 19.76
N ASN A 116 -15.99 -49.41 20.52
CA ASN A 116 -14.96 -49.85 21.45
C ASN A 116 -14.83 -48.87 22.63
N ALA A 117 -15.39 -49.24 23.78
CA ALA A 117 -15.41 -48.38 24.96
C ALA A 117 -14.01 -48.09 25.55
N GLY A 118 -13.10 -49.06 25.52
CA GLY A 118 -11.75 -48.90 26.08
C GLY A 118 -10.88 -47.94 25.26
N GLU A 119 -10.97 -48.04 23.93
CA GLU A 119 -10.25 -47.15 23.02
C GLU A 119 -10.86 -45.74 23.01
N ALA A 120 -12.18 -45.62 23.12
CA ALA A 120 -12.87 -44.34 23.21
C ALA A 120 -12.40 -43.49 24.41
N GLU A 121 -12.25 -44.09 25.59
CA GLU A 121 -11.80 -43.36 26.79
C GLU A 121 -10.34 -42.89 26.66
N LYS A 122 -9.48 -43.72 26.07
CA LYS A 122 -8.08 -43.37 25.79
C LYS A 122 -8.00 -42.19 24.81
N THR A 123 -8.75 -42.25 23.71
CA THR A 123 -8.79 -41.19 22.70
C THR A 123 -9.36 -39.89 23.28
N ARG A 124 -10.46 -39.96 24.04
CA ARG A 124 -11.04 -38.79 24.72
C ARG A 124 -10.01 -38.10 25.63
N THR A 125 -9.30 -38.87 26.45
CA THR A 125 -8.26 -38.35 27.34
C THR A 125 -7.13 -37.67 26.57
N GLN A 126 -6.65 -38.29 25.49
CA GLN A 126 -5.61 -37.72 24.63
C GLN A 126 -6.04 -36.43 23.95
N LEU A 127 -7.28 -36.37 23.44
CA LEU A 127 -7.84 -35.18 22.80
C LEU A 127 -8.03 -34.03 23.79
N LEU A 128 -8.52 -34.30 25.01
CA LEU A 128 -8.64 -33.28 26.06
C LEU A 128 -7.26 -32.74 26.49
N ALA A 129 -6.25 -33.60 26.63
CA ALA A 129 -4.88 -33.18 26.92
C ALA A 129 -4.28 -32.33 25.79
N SER A 130 -4.56 -32.71 24.53
CA SER A 130 -4.15 -31.96 23.34
C SER A 130 -4.84 -30.58 23.31
N LEU A 131 -6.14 -30.53 23.57
CA LEU A 131 -6.90 -29.28 23.65
C LEU A 131 -6.34 -28.34 24.72
N LYS A 132 -6.02 -28.85 25.92
CA LYS A 132 -5.39 -28.05 26.99
C LYS A 132 -4.05 -27.48 26.56
N THR A 133 -3.22 -28.29 25.90
CA THR A 133 -1.90 -27.88 25.39
C THR A 133 -2.02 -26.83 24.29
N MET A 134 -2.97 -27.01 23.36
CA MET A 134 -3.26 -26.05 22.29
C MET A 134 -3.74 -24.71 22.86
N ARG A 135 -4.68 -24.72 23.83
CA ARG A 135 -5.15 -23.49 24.50
C ARG A 135 -4.01 -22.76 25.21
N ALA A 136 -3.15 -23.49 25.94
CA ALA A 136 -2.00 -22.88 26.61
C ALA A 136 -0.98 -22.29 25.62
N LYS A 137 -0.71 -22.98 24.50
CA LYS A 137 0.18 -22.48 23.44
C LYS A 137 -0.39 -21.24 22.76
N SER A 138 -1.67 -21.27 22.41
CA SER A 138 -2.38 -20.13 21.80
C SER A 138 -2.39 -18.92 22.74
N ALA A 139 -2.68 -19.12 24.04
CA ALA A 139 -2.64 -18.03 25.02
C ALA A 139 -1.24 -17.40 25.15
N ARG A 140 -0.17 -18.21 25.15
CA ARG A 140 1.22 -17.71 25.18
C ARG A 140 1.59 -16.96 23.90
N GLN A 141 1.21 -17.48 22.74
CA GLN A 141 1.43 -16.80 21.46
C GLN A 141 0.67 -15.47 21.43
N SER A 142 -0.57 -15.47 21.93
CA SER A 142 -1.41 -14.28 22.02
C SER A 142 -0.78 -13.22 22.93
N ALA A 143 -0.34 -13.60 24.12
CA ALA A 143 0.33 -12.69 25.05
C ALA A 143 1.64 -12.12 24.46
N LYS A 144 2.46 -12.95 23.80
CA LYS A 144 3.72 -12.51 23.20
C LYS A 144 3.49 -11.50 22.06
N ALA A 145 2.49 -11.75 21.20
CA ALA A 145 2.19 -10.85 20.11
C ALA A 145 1.51 -9.56 20.61
N ALA A 146 0.60 -9.62 21.60
CA ALA A 146 0.08 -8.41 22.25
C ALA A 146 1.18 -7.54 22.86
N GLN A 147 2.15 -8.15 23.56
CA GLN A 147 3.31 -7.44 24.09
C GLN A 147 4.16 -6.81 22.98
N TRP A 148 4.38 -7.53 21.87
CA TRP A 148 5.12 -7.01 20.74
C TRP A 148 4.41 -5.81 20.08
N THR A 149 3.09 -5.88 19.88
CA THR A 149 2.29 -4.76 19.34
C THR A 149 2.39 -3.53 20.22
N MET A 150 2.27 -3.69 21.55
CA MET A 150 2.42 -2.59 22.50
C MET A 150 3.83 -1.97 22.44
N GLN A 151 4.87 -2.79 22.33
CA GLN A 151 6.25 -2.30 22.17
C GLN A 151 6.43 -1.51 20.88
N GLN A 152 5.89 -2.00 19.76
CA GLN A 152 5.93 -1.29 18.47
C GLN A 152 5.19 0.04 18.54
N ARG A 153 4.03 0.07 19.20
CA ARG A 153 3.25 1.30 19.38
C ARG A 153 4.01 2.33 20.21
N ASN A 154 4.54 1.94 21.35
CA ASN A 154 5.31 2.85 22.21
C ASN A 154 6.56 3.39 21.49
N ALA A 155 7.29 2.53 20.77
CA ALA A 155 8.45 2.95 19.99
C ALA A 155 8.07 3.96 18.88
N PHE A 156 6.94 3.71 18.21
CA PHE A 156 6.41 4.63 17.21
C PHE A 156 6.02 5.98 17.81
N ASP A 157 5.30 5.98 18.94
CA ASP A 157 4.86 7.20 19.63
C ASP A 157 6.06 8.03 20.12
N MET A 158 7.10 7.38 20.67
CA MET A 158 8.35 8.04 21.05
C MET A 158 9.08 8.63 19.84
N TYR A 159 9.15 7.89 18.73
CA TYR A 159 9.77 8.37 17.50
C TYR A 159 9.02 9.59 16.94
N ARG A 160 7.68 9.54 16.89
CA ARG A 160 6.83 10.67 16.50
C ARG A 160 7.04 11.90 17.39
N ALA A 161 7.15 11.69 18.70
CA ALA A 161 7.39 12.75 19.66
C ALA A 161 8.80 13.37 19.58
N SER A 162 9.74 12.72 18.89
CA SER A 162 11.11 13.23 18.75
C SER A 162 11.24 14.37 17.71
N PHE A 163 10.21 14.59 16.89
CA PHE A 163 10.20 15.63 15.88
C PHE A 163 9.64 16.97 16.40
N THR A 164 10.31 18.05 16.04
CA THR A 164 9.80 19.42 16.19
C THR A 164 8.73 19.73 15.13
N PRO A 165 7.87 20.74 15.34
CA PRO A 165 6.89 21.15 14.33
C PRO A 165 7.51 21.51 12.96
N ALA A 166 8.70 22.12 12.97
CA ALA A 166 9.42 22.46 11.73
C ALA A 166 9.92 21.21 10.99
N GLN A 167 10.39 20.19 11.72
CA GLN A 167 10.79 18.92 11.11
C GLN A 167 9.58 18.14 10.59
N LEU A 168 8.46 18.15 11.32
CA LEU A 168 7.22 17.51 10.88
C LEU A 168 6.71 18.05 9.53
N ALA A 169 6.94 19.34 9.25
CA ALA A 169 6.58 19.97 7.98
C ALA A 169 7.60 19.74 6.84
N ALA A 170 8.78 19.17 7.14
CA ALA A 170 9.79 18.88 6.13
C ALA A 170 9.35 17.72 5.22
N PRO A 171 9.85 17.64 3.97
CA PRO A 171 9.62 16.48 3.11
C PRO A 171 10.10 15.19 3.77
N GLY A 172 9.23 14.18 3.77
CA GLY A 172 9.52 12.85 4.28
C GLY A 172 10.12 11.93 3.21
N THR A 173 10.84 10.92 3.68
CA THR A 173 11.44 9.88 2.84
C THR A 173 11.12 8.52 3.43
N ILE A 174 11.01 7.48 2.59
CA ILE A 174 10.94 6.10 3.07
C ILE A 174 12.26 5.39 2.80
N SER A 175 12.86 4.84 3.84
CA SER A 175 13.97 3.92 3.70
C SER A 175 13.66 2.58 4.35
N ASN A 176 14.44 1.56 4.01
CA ASN A 176 14.44 0.30 4.76
C ASN A 176 15.25 0.41 6.06
N SER A 177 15.76 1.60 6.38
CA SER A 177 16.46 1.87 7.64
C SER A 177 15.44 1.91 8.77
N LEU A 178 15.80 1.26 9.87
CA LEU A 178 15.02 1.24 11.08
C LEU A 178 15.67 2.12 12.15
N THR A 179 14.87 2.67 13.06
CA THR A 179 15.37 3.17 14.34
C THR A 179 15.93 2.00 15.16
N PRO A 180 16.73 2.26 16.22
CA PRO A 180 17.15 1.21 17.16
C PRO A 180 15.97 0.37 17.70
N ASP A 181 14.82 1.01 17.86
CA ASP A 181 13.57 0.39 18.34
C ASP A 181 12.73 -0.25 17.21
N LYS A 182 13.35 -0.43 16.02
CA LYS A 182 12.79 -1.11 14.85
C LYS A 182 11.61 -0.40 14.18
N VAL A 183 11.47 0.90 14.36
CA VAL A 183 10.48 1.73 13.65
C VAL A 183 11.06 2.12 12.29
N ILE A 184 10.27 2.01 11.22
CA ILE A 184 10.71 2.46 9.88
C ILE A 184 10.92 3.97 9.91
N ARG A 185 12.11 4.42 9.49
CA ARG A 185 12.42 5.84 9.45
C ARG A 185 11.68 6.54 8.30
N VAL A 186 11.18 7.73 8.61
CA VAL A 186 10.51 8.63 7.66
C VAL A 186 11.34 9.90 7.35
N ASP A 187 12.52 10.00 7.95
CA ASP A 187 13.40 11.16 7.99
C ASP A 187 14.82 10.85 7.47
N ASP A 188 15.02 9.69 6.86
CA ASP A 188 16.32 9.23 6.40
C ASP A 188 16.75 10.00 5.14
N PRO A 189 17.85 10.77 5.15
CA PRO A 189 18.31 11.49 3.96
C PRO A 189 18.64 10.59 2.77
N ALA A 190 18.97 9.31 3.02
CA ALA A 190 19.20 8.31 1.97
C ALA A 190 17.91 7.59 1.53
N GLY A 191 16.78 7.89 2.17
CA GLY A 191 15.48 7.34 1.84
C GLY A 191 14.93 7.89 0.52
N LYS A 192 13.97 7.15 -0.05
CA LYS A 192 13.27 7.54 -1.27
C LYS A 192 12.19 8.58 -0.93
N PRO A 193 12.14 9.74 -1.60
CA PRO A 193 11.06 10.70 -1.40
C PRO A 193 9.73 10.13 -1.88
N LEU A 194 8.68 10.53 -1.18
CA LEU A 194 7.31 10.11 -1.45
C LEU A 194 6.46 11.32 -1.86
N ALA A 195 5.46 11.06 -2.70
CA ALA A 195 4.49 12.06 -3.13
C ALA A 195 3.06 11.57 -2.89
N LYS A 196 2.17 12.51 -2.56
CA LYS A 196 0.72 12.30 -2.47
C LYS A 196 0.04 13.14 -3.55
N VAL A 197 -1.19 12.79 -3.90
CA VAL A 197 -1.99 13.64 -4.78
C VAL A 197 -2.21 14.99 -4.12
N ASP A 198 -2.03 16.06 -4.87
CA ASP A 198 -2.32 17.42 -4.41
C ASP A 198 -3.80 17.49 -3.99
N PRO A 199 -4.10 17.93 -2.75
CA PRO A 199 -5.47 18.11 -2.29
C PRO A 199 -6.34 18.97 -3.24
N ALA A 200 -5.74 19.94 -3.94
CA ALA A 200 -6.43 20.75 -4.93
C ALA A 200 -6.91 19.96 -6.15
N TYR A 201 -6.33 18.79 -6.43
CA TYR A 201 -6.84 17.81 -7.39
C TYR A 201 -7.77 16.80 -6.72
N ALA A 202 -7.48 16.36 -5.49
CA ALA A 202 -8.28 15.37 -4.78
C ALA A 202 -9.67 15.86 -4.37
N GLN A 203 -9.85 17.17 -4.17
CA GLN A 203 -11.14 17.78 -3.81
C GLN A 203 -11.98 18.19 -5.02
N ARG A 204 -11.46 18.06 -6.25
CA ARG A 204 -12.23 18.37 -7.46
C ARG A 204 -13.16 17.23 -7.78
N ASP A 205 -14.33 17.57 -8.31
CA ASP A 205 -15.23 16.59 -8.92
C ASP A 205 -14.44 15.79 -9.98
N PRO A 206 -14.36 14.45 -9.87
CA PRO A 206 -13.67 13.60 -10.83
C PRO A 206 -14.07 13.86 -12.29
N GLN A 207 -15.31 14.27 -12.55
CA GLN A 207 -15.80 14.62 -13.89
C GLN A 207 -15.20 15.94 -14.43
N HIS A 208 -14.62 16.76 -13.56
CA HIS A 208 -14.08 18.09 -13.83
C HIS A 208 -12.56 18.19 -13.61
N ILE A 209 -11.88 17.06 -13.38
CA ILE A 209 -10.42 17.03 -13.31
C ILE A 209 -9.87 17.01 -14.73
N HIS A 210 -9.53 18.19 -15.24
CA HIS A 210 -8.97 18.35 -16.58
C HIS A 210 -7.50 17.90 -16.59
N LEU A 211 -7.34 16.60 -16.70
CA LEU A 211 -6.07 15.89 -16.69
C LEU A 211 -6.09 14.85 -17.81
N ILE A 212 -5.05 14.88 -18.63
CA ILE A 212 -4.80 13.87 -19.64
C ILE A 212 -3.49 13.19 -19.30
N VAL A 213 -3.52 11.88 -19.13
CA VAL A 213 -2.31 11.07 -18.97
C VAL A 213 -2.16 10.20 -20.20
N VAL A 214 -1.04 10.35 -20.87
CA VAL A 214 -0.66 9.43 -21.95
C VAL A 214 0.34 8.44 -21.39
N GLY A 215 -0.14 7.22 -21.11
CA GLY A 215 0.65 6.11 -20.63
C GLY A 215 1.38 5.42 -21.78
N LEU A 216 2.69 5.25 -21.63
CA LEU A 216 3.56 4.73 -22.68
C LEU A 216 4.26 3.49 -22.14
N ASN A 217 3.99 2.32 -22.73
CA ASN A 217 4.55 1.07 -22.25
C ASN A 217 5.52 0.40 -23.27
N PRO A 218 6.56 1.09 -23.78
CA PRO A 218 7.57 0.42 -24.60
C PRO A 218 8.60 -0.31 -23.72
N GLN A 219 9.11 -1.47 -24.14
CA GLN A 219 10.31 -2.07 -23.53
C GLN A 219 11.57 -1.56 -24.26
N PRO A 220 12.37 -0.65 -23.67
CA PRO A 220 13.42 0.06 -24.41
C PRO A 220 14.62 -0.80 -24.81
N LYS A 221 14.82 -1.99 -24.21
CA LYS A 221 16.03 -2.80 -24.45
C LYS A 221 15.87 -3.91 -25.48
N THR A 222 14.66 -4.23 -25.90
CA THR A 222 14.39 -5.41 -26.76
C THR A 222 13.41 -5.15 -27.88
N ASP A 223 12.82 -3.95 -27.98
CA ASP A 223 11.71 -3.72 -28.89
C ASP A 223 12.10 -2.79 -30.08
N PRO A 224 12.16 -3.30 -31.32
CA PRO A 224 12.34 -2.49 -32.54
C PRO A 224 11.29 -1.37 -32.68
N ASN A 225 10.22 -1.48 -31.90
CA ASN A 225 9.09 -0.58 -31.80
C ASN A 225 9.37 0.78 -31.11
N TYR A 226 10.53 0.96 -30.49
CA TYR A 226 10.86 2.24 -29.84
C TYR A 226 10.89 3.44 -30.82
N ALA A 227 11.17 3.19 -32.11
CA ALA A 227 11.17 4.23 -33.14
C ALA A 227 9.75 4.72 -33.48
N TRP A 228 8.78 3.82 -33.71
CA TRP A 228 7.40 4.25 -33.96
C TRP A 228 6.79 4.90 -32.71
N PHE A 229 7.23 4.49 -31.52
CA PHE A 229 6.85 5.12 -30.25
C PHE A 229 7.22 6.61 -30.23
N LYS A 230 8.49 6.93 -30.56
CA LYS A 230 8.94 8.31 -30.66
C LYS A 230 8.18 9.08 -31.75
N SER A 231 7.99 8.48 -32.92
CA SER A 231 7.20 9.09 -33.99
C SER A 231 5.74 9.34 -33.63
N SER A 232 5.13 8.46 -32.83
CA SER A 232 3.74 8.62 -32.39
C SER A 232 3.60 9.77 -31.40
N LEU A 233 4.57 9.94 -30.48
CA LEU A 233 4.63 11.14 -29.64
C LEU A 233 4.80 12.40 -30.47
N GLU A 234 5.67 12.38 -31.49
CA GLU A 234 5.85 13.53 -32.38
C GLU A 234 4.60 13.85 -33.22
N ALA A 235 3.77 12.84 -33.50
CA ALA A 235 2.55 12.97 -34.30
C ALA A 235 1.28 13.31 -33.49
N LEU A 236 1.32 13.28 -32.15
CA LEU A 236 0.17 13.66 -31.34
C LEU A 236 -0.16 15.15 -31.56
N ASP A 237 -1.43 15.44 -31.82
CA ASP A 237 -1.92 16.82 -31.86
C ASP A 237 -2.09 17.36 -30.43
N TYR A 238 -0.98 17.80 -29.85
CA TYR A 238 -0.95 18.39 -28.51
C TYR A 238 -1.85 19.62 -28.40
N ALA A 239 -2.04 20.37 -29.49
CA ALA A 239 -2.92 21.55 -29.48
C ALA A 239 -4.39 21.14 -29.42
N ALA A 240 -4.79 20.06 -30.09
CA ALA A 240 -6.13 19.49 -29.96
C ALA A 240 -6.35 18.90 -28.56
N LEU A 241 -5.38 18.15 -28.02
CA LEU A 241 -5.47 17.60 -26.67
C LEU A 241 -5.53 18.71 -25.60
N ALA A 242 -4.75 19.78 -25.76
CA ALA A 242 -4.77 20.91 -24.84
C ALA A 242 -6.11 21.67 -24.84
N LYS A 243 -6.91 21.63 -25.91
CA LYS A 243 -8.27 22.19 -25.95
C LYS A 243 -9.28 21.40 -25.12
N LEU A 244 -8.95 20.17 -24.73
CA LEU A 244 -9.77 19.33 -23.85
C LEU A 244 -9.50 19.61 -22.36
N LEU A 245 -8.48 20.41 -22.03
CA LEU A 245 -8.15 20.89 -20.69
C LEU A 245 -8.83 22.25 -20.40
#